data_AF-A0AAD4QB12-F1
#
_entry.id   AF-A0AAD4QB12-F1
#
_cell.length_a   1.000
_cell.length_b   1.000
_cell.length_c   1.000
_cell.angle_alpha   90.00
_cell.angle_beta   90.00
_cell.angle_gamma   90.00
#
_symmetry.space_group_name_H-M   'P 1'
#
loop_
_entity.id
_entity.type
_entity.pdbx_description
1 polymer ?
#
loop_
_entity_poly.entity_id
_entity_poly.type
_entity_poly.pdbx_seq_one_letter_code
_entity_poly.pdbx_strand_id
1 'polypeptide(L)'
;MAFLSSVSLTLGGKWLKVIGVPVPQTNDILGASYQLYQHVKTNNTALRTVSYSLPDVLHGHIQTVVPTTYFGSPCTQWKKPRFGPHGVAAARANAGSEELVTTSPNRGLVVTPSFTPTLAYPSSQDLKDFLTEFRTDGEDATYTVLPVNGGGYDRRHPGVEANLDIQYAAAMTYSAPTFYYSTGGEEIIPTYVLEQKNLPQTISTTYSGNEYGVPQEFAEGVCELFAKLGTLGVSVLFSPGDWGSYSVQNLGPAT
;
A
#
# COMPACT_ATOMS: atom_id res chain seq x y z
N MET A 1 -22.74 -11.67 -23.22
CA MET A 1 -22.02 -10.50 -22.69
C MET A 1 -20.60 -10.59 -23.24
N ALA A 2 -20.18 -9.67 -24.11
CA ALA A 2 -18.79 -9.63 -24.56
C ALA A 2 -17.94 -9.05 -23.42
N PHE A 3 -16.99 -9.83 -22.90
CA PHE A 3 -15.98 -9.30 -22.00
C PHE A 3 -15.07 -8.40 -22.82
N LEU A 4 -15.05 -7.10 -22.53
CA LEU A 4 -14.08 -6.19 -23.12
C LEU A 4 -12.76 -6.43 -22.39
N SER A 5 -11.87 -7.19 -23.03
CA SER A 5 -10.48 -7.24 -22.61
C SER A 5 -9.80 -5.93 -22.99
N SER A 6 -8.94 -5.43 -22.11
CA SER A 6 -8.09 -4.29 -22.44
C SER A 6 -6.68 -4.49 -21.93
N VAL A 7 -5.74 -3.90 -22.66
CA VAL A 7 -4.33 -3.89 -22.37
C VAL A 7 -3.91 -2.44 -22.25
N SER A 8 -3.36 -2.07 -21.10
CA SER A 8 -2.77 -0.75 -20.89
C SER A 8 -1.33 -0.88 -20.42
N LEU A 9 -0.51 0.07 -20.84
CA LEU A 9 0.82 0.25 -20.25
C LEU A 9 0.68 1.17 -19.05
N THR A 10 1.42 0.88 -17.99
CA THR A 10 1.57 1.82 -16.88
C THR A 10 2.63 2.88 -17.20
N LEU A 11 2.43 4.10 -16.72
CA LEU A 11 3.44 5.16 -16.82
C LEU A 11 4.68 4.72 -16.02
N GLY A 12 5.81 4.60 -16.72
CA GLY A 12 7.01 3.91 -16.25
C GLY A 12 7.47 2.78 -17.19
N GLY A 13 6.63 2.41 -18.17
CA GLY A 13 6.98 1.71 -19.41
C GLY A 13 7.40 0.24 -19.28
N LYS A 14 7.34 -0.33 -18.07
CA LYS A 14 7.80 -1.70 -17.79
C LYS A 14 6.70 -2.68 -17.37
N TRP A 15 5.53 -2.19 -16.96
CA TRP A 15 4.40 -3.06 -16.58
C TRP A 15 3.23 -2.90 -17.56
N LEU A 16 2.69 -4.04 -17.97
CA LEU A 16 1.55 -4.16 -18.84
C LEU A 16 0.38 -4.72 -18.02
N LYS A 17 -0.69 -3.95 -17.90
CA LYS A 17 -1.91 -4.32 -17.17
C LYS A 17 -2.90 -4.91 -18.17
N VAL A 18 -3.27 -6.16 -17.95
CA VAL A 18 -4.29 -6.86 -18.74
C VAL A 18 -5.52 -7.05 -17.87
N ILE A 19 -6.67 -6.53 -18.30
CA ILE A 19 -7.93 -6.68 -17.59
C ILE A 19 -9.01 -7.27 -18.48
N GLY A 20 -10.00 -7.93 -17.86
CA GLY A 20 -11.16 -8.47 -18.58
C GLY A 20 -10.89 -9.74 -19.38
N VAL A 21 -9.81 -10.47 -19.10
CA VAL A 21 -9.52 -11.76 -19.74
C VAL A 21 -10.17 -12.90 -18.94
N PRO A 22 -11.00 -13.75 -19.56
CA PRO A 22 -11.59 -14.92 -18.91
C PRO A 22 -10.53 -15.93 -18.43
N VAL A 23 -10.77 -16.57 -17.29
CA VAL A 23 -9.87 -17.58 -16.71
C VAL A 23 -9.45 -18.68 -17.70
N PRO A 24 -10.35 -19.28 -18.50
CA PRO A 24 -9.94 -20.30 -19.48
C PRO A 24 -8.91 -19.77 -20.49
N GLN A 25 -9.11 -18.55 -20.98
CA GLN A 25 -8.19 -17.92 -21.93
C GLN A 25 -6.85 -17.58 -21.26
N THR A 26 -6.86 -17.13 -20.00
CA THR A 26 -5.63 -16.89 -19.24
C THR A 26 -4.84 -18.19 -19.00
N ASN A 27 -5.53 -19.30 -18.69
CA ASN A 27 -4.91 -20.62 -18.56
C ASN A 27 -4.22 -21.05 -19.85
N ASP A 28 -4.87 -20.84 -21.00
CA ASP A 28 -4.33 -21.19 -22.32
C ASP A 28 -3.08 -20.36 -22.67
N ILE A 29 -3.12 -19.05 -22.43
CA ILE A 29 -2.03 -18.12 -22.79
C ILE A 29 -0.79 -18.33 -21.89
N LEU A 30 -1.01 -18.61 -20.60
CA LEU A 30 0.06 -18.74 -19.61
C LEU A 30 0.41 -20.19 -19.28
N GLY A 31 -0.18 -21.18 -19.96
CA GLY A 31 -0.02 -22.60 -19.62
C GLY A 31 -0.18 -22.85 -18.12
N ALA A 32 -1.26 -22.32 -17.55
CA ALA A 32 -1.49 -22.21 -16.11
C ALA A 32 -2.82 -22.87 -15.70
N SER A 33 -3.03 -23.00 -14.39
CA SER A 33 -4.30 -23.51 -13.83
C SER A 33 -4.78 -22.61 -12.70
N TYR A 34 -5.51 -21.54 -13.06
CA TYR A 34 -6.06 -20.61 -12.10
C TYR A 34 -7.26 -21.20 -11.36
N GLN A 35 -7.24 -21.10 -10.03
CA GLN A 35 -8.28 -21.56 -9.11
C GLN A 35 -8.49 -20.55 -7.99
N LEU A 36 -9.63 -20.65 -7.31
CA LEU A 36 -9.89 -19.90 -6.09
C LEU A 36 -9.25 -20.64 -4.92
N TYR A 37 -8.30 -20.00 -4.26
CA TYR A 37 -7.67 -20.49 -3.04
C TYR A 37 -8.21 -19.72 -1.85
N GLN A 38 -8.49 -20.42 -0.75
CA GLN A 38 -8.92 -19.81 0.49
C GLN A 38 -7.82 -19.91 1.54
N HIS A 39 -7.43 -18.76 2.09
CA HIS A 39 -6.42 -18.73 3.14
C HIS A 39 -7.01 -19.19 4.48
N VAL A 40 -6.45 -20.26 5.05
CA VAL A 40 -6.99 -20.99 6.21
C VAL A 40 -7.22 -20.11 7.44
N LYS A 41 -6.39 -19.07 7.65
CA LYS A 41 -6.46 -18.24 8.87
C LYS A 41 -7.34 -17.01 8.72
N THR A 42 -7.36 -16.40 7.55
CA THR A 42 -8.05 -15.12 7.32
C THR A 42 -9.37 -15.32 6.61
N ASN A 43 -9.64 -16.51 6.08
CA ASN A 43 -10.76 -16.82 5.18
C ASN A 43 -10.78 -15.99 3.89
N ASN A 44 -9.73 -15.22 3.61
CA ASN A 44 -9.61 -14.46 2.36
C ASN A 44 -9.48 -15.42 1.18
N THR A 45 -10.17 -15.10 0.10
CA THR A 45 -10.11 -15.88 -1.14
C THR A 45 -9.29 -15.11 -2.18
N ALA A 46 -8.42 -15.80 -2.90
CA ALA A 46 -7.62 -15.24 -3.99
C ALA A 46 -7.69 -16.13 -5.24
N LEU A 47 -7.83 -15.52 -6.41
CA LEU A 47 -7.72 -16.23 -7.70
C LEU A 47 -6.24 -16.29 -8.09
N ARG A 48 -5.67 -17.50 -8.07
CA ARG A 48 -4.22 -17.74 -8.24
C ARG A 48 -3.94 -19.06 -8.92
N THR A 49 -2.68 -19.33 -9.20
CA THR A 49 -2.17 -20.63 -9.65
C THR A 49 -0.82 -20.92 -8.99
N VAL A 50 -0.41 -22.18 -8.93
CA VAL A 50 0.88 -22.58 -8.34
C VAL A 50 2.04 -22.49 -9.33
N SER A 51 1.75 -22.48 -10.63
CA SER A 51 2.75 -22.37 -11.70
C SER A 51 2.13 -21.85 -12.99
N TYR A 52 2.98 -21.27 -13.84
CA TYR A 52 2.66 -20.87 -15.20
C TYR A 52 3.88 -21.12 -16.08
N SER A 53 3.70 -21.04 -17.40
CA SER A 53 4.76 -21.16 -18.40
C SER A 53 4.60 -20.10 -19.47
N LEU A 54 5.71 -19.73 -20.10
CA LEU A 54 5.72 -18.80 -21.22
C LEU A 54 6.44 -19.46 -22.40
N PRO A 55 6.08 -19.12 -23.65
CA PRO A 55 6.88 -19.47 -24.81
C PRO A 55 8.33 -18.99 -24.66
N ASP A 56 9.30 -19.80 -25.10
CA ASP A 56 10.74 -19.52 -24.95
C ASP A 56 11.14 -18.12 -25.45
N VAL A 57 10.53 -17.65 -26.54
CA VAL A 57 10.78 -16.33 -27.12
C VAL A 57 10.43 -15.18 -26.16
N LEU A 58 9.53 -15.40 -25.19
CA LEU A 58 9.10 -14.37 -24.24
C LEU A 58 9.94 -14.33 -22.96
N HIS A 59 10.77 -15.34 -22.68
CA HIS A 59 11.61 -15.35 -21.47
C HIS A 59 12.61 -14.18 -21.43
N GLY A 60 13.00 -13.64 -22.59
CA GLY A 60 13.83 -12.43 -22.68
C GLY A 60 13.08 -11.10 -22.57
N HIS A 61 11.74 -11.14 -22.48
CA HIS A 61 10.87 -9.95 -22.55
C HIS A 61 9.93 -9.81 -21.35
N ILE A 62 9.62 -10.91 -20.66
CA ILE A 62 8.73 -10.92 -19.51
C ILE A 62 9.53 -11.38 -18.30
N GLN A 63 9.73 -10.46 -17.35
CA GLN A 63 10.39 -10.77 -16.08
C GLN A 63 9.46 -11.53 -15.13
N THR A 64 8.20 -11.12 -15.05
CA THR A 64 7.24 -11.72 -14.12
C THR A 64 5.80 -11.53 -14.60
N VAL A 65 4.92 -12.43 -14.17
CA VAL A 65 3.48 -12.30 -14.34
C VAL A 65 2.85 -12.36 -12.95
N VAL A 66 2.29 -11.23 -12.51
CA VAL A 66 1.67 -11.08 -11.19
C VAL A 66 0.19 -10.74 -11.32
N PRO A 67 -0.65 -11.13 -10.35
CA PRO A 67 -0.33 -11.78 -9.07
C PRO A 67 -0.25 -13.32 -9.13
N THR A 68 -0.38 -13.92 -10.32
CA THR A 68 -0.36 -15.35 -10.69
C THR A 68 0.02 -16.34 -9.58
N THR A 69 1.31 -16.38 -9.17
CA THR A 69 1.86 -17.30 -8.18
C THR A 69 2.09 -16.68 -6.80
N TYR A 70 1.79 -15.39 -6.63
CA TYR A 70 1.97 -14.67 -5.39
C TYR A 70 0.71 -14.73 -4.53
N PHE A 71 0.76 -15.49 -3.44
CA PHE A 71 -0.35 -15.65 -2.47
C PHE A 71 -0.28 -14.70 -1.29
N GLY A 72 0.77 -13.89 -1.20
CA GLY A 72 0.92 -12.95 -0.09
C GLY A 72 -0.14 -11.85 -0.14
N SER A 73 -0.56 -11.42 1.04
CA SER A 73 -1.28 -10.17 1.22
C SER A 73 -0.50 -9.37 2.24
N PRO A 74 -0.11 -8.11 1.94
CA PRO A 74 0.47 -7.24 2.95
C PRO A 74 -0.53 -7.06 4.09
N CYS A 75 -0.05 -6.82 5.30
CA CYS A 75 -0.88 -6.73 6.48
C CYS A 75 -0.54 -5.48 7.27
N THR A 76 -1.55 -4.95 7.99
CA THR A 76 -1.33 -3.85 8.93
C THR A 76 -0.28 -4.28 9.94
N GLN A 77 0.77 -3.48 10.11
CA GLN A 77 1.78 -3.71 11.15
C GLN A 77 1.33 -3.01 12.42
N TRP A 78 0.21 -3.50 12.97
CA TRP A 78 -0.30 -3.02 14.24
C TRP A 78 -0.49 -4.16 15.23
N LYS A 79 0.13 -4.00 16.40
CA LYS A 79 -0.19 -4.75 17.60
C LYS A 79 -0.99 -3.88 18.56
N LYS A 80 -2.08 -4.44 19.08
CA LYS A 80 -2.79 -3.88 20.25
C LYS A 80 -1.78 -3.53 21.33
N PRO A 81 -1.63 -2.27 21.72
CA PRO A 81 -0.78 -1.94 22.84
C PRO A 81 -1.35 -2.64 24.08
N ARG A 82 -0.51 -3.41 24.78
CA ARG A 82 -0.86 -4.00 26.07
C ARG A 82 -0.78 -2.91 27.13
N PHE A 83 -1.79 -2.06 27.21
CA PHE A 83 -1.91 -1.13 28.31
C PHE A 83 -2.53 -1.84 29.52
N GLY A 84 -1.79 -1.89 30.64
CA GLY A 84 -2.40 -1.98 31.95
C GLY A 84 -3.19 -0.69 32.25
N PRO A 85 -3.99 -0.64 33.34
CA PRO A 85 -4.98 0.43 33.58
C PRO A 85 -4.42 1.87 33.62
N HIS A 86 -3.11 2.06 33.65
CA HIS A 86 -2.45 3.36 33.89
C HIS A 86 -1.22 3.57 32.98
N GLY A 87 -1.42 3.90 31.70
CA GLY A 87 -0.28 4.25 30.87
C GLY A 87 -0.66 4.85 29.53
N VAL A 88 -1.00 6.13 29.51
CA VAL A 88 -1.03 6.93 28.28
C VAL A 88 0.42 7.11 27.84
N ALA A 89 0.91 6.25 26.94
CA ALA A 89 2.22 6.42 26.33
C ALA A 89 2.08 7.06 24.94
N ALA A 90 1.44 8.23 24.90
CA ALA A 90 1.75 9.20 23.84
C ALA A 90 2.95 9.98 24.36
N ALA A 91 4.15 9.62 23.90
CA ALA A 91 5.32 10.45 24.18
C ALA A 91 5.02 11.84 23.58
N ARG A 92 4.92 12.86 24.43
CA ARG A 92 4.98 14.25 23.99
C ARG A 92 6.36 14.46 23.38
N ALA A 93 6.48 14.25 22.07
CA ALA A 93 7.58 14.79 21.32
C ALA A 93 7.33 16.29 21.22
N ASN A 94 7.90 17.07 22.15
CA ASN A 94 8.13 18.49 21.90
C ASN A 94 9.11 18.54 20.72
N ALA A 95 8.58 18.53 19.49
CA ALA A 95 9.33 18.89 18.29
C ALA A 95 9.50 20.40 18.28
N GLY A 96 10.21 20.91 19.29
CA GLY A 96 10.75 22.25 19.30
C GLY A 96 11.99 22.28 18.41
N SER A 97 11.78 22.41 17.11
CA SER A 97 12.80 22.94 16.21
C SER A 97 12.10 23.89 15.26
N GLU A 98 12.39 25.18 15.44
CA GLU A 98 11.89 26.32 14.65
C GLU A 98 12.35 26.32 13.18
N GLU A 99 12.83 25.20 12.65
CA GLU A 99 13.16 25.04 11.25
C GLU A 99 12.02 24.31 10.55
N LEU A 100 10.95 25.08 10.29
CA LEU A 100 9.95 24.70 9.29
C LEU A 100 10.70 24.59 7.95
N VAL A 101 11.13 23.38 7.58
CA VAL A 101 11.52 23.11 6.20
C VAL A 101 10.28 23.41 5.38
N THR A 102 10.29 24.56 4.71
CA THR A 102 9.18 25.00 3.88
C THR A 102 9.10 24.03 2.71
N THR A 103 8.29 22.98 2.84
CA THR A 103 7.90 22.21 1.69
C THR A 103 7.15 23.18 0.79
N SER A 104 7.57 23.26 -0.47
CA SER A 104 6.83 24.03 -1.47
C SER A 104 5.35 23.64 -1.36
N PRO A 105 4.39 24.57 -1.51
CA PRO A 105 2.96 24.28 -1.39
C PRO A 105 2.45 23.15 -2.32
N ASN A 106 3.29 22.71 -3.28
CA ASN A 106 3.04 21.60 -4.20
C ASN A 106 3.72 20.27 -3.82
N ARG A 107 4.41 20.19 -2.66
CA ARG A 107 5.20 19.03 -2.23
C ARG A 107 4.65 18.50 -0.90
N GLY A 108 3.62 17.65 -0.99
CA GLY A 108 2.98 17.05 0.17
C GLY A 108 3.62 15.74 0.64
N LEU A 109 3.21 15.31 1.84
CA LEU A 109 3.40 13.96 2.36
C LEU A 109 2.21 13.11 1.92
N VAL A 110 2.49 11.99 1.25
CA VAL A 110 1.50 10.96 0.98
C VAL A 110 1.64 9.86 2.00
N VAL A 111 0.52 9.55 2.64
CA VAL A 111 0.38 8.40 3.53
C VAL A 111 -0.44 7.36 2.77
N THR A 112 0.21 6.24 2.44
CA THR A 112 -0.42 5.18 1.67
C THR A 112 -0.87 4.05 2.59
N PRO A 113 -2.18 3.81 2.76
CA PRO A 113 -2.65 2.52 3.23
C PRO A 113 -2.40 1.47 2.14
N SER A 114 -2.11 0.25 2.56
CA SER A 114 -1.83 -0.89 1.69
C SER A 114 -2.99 -1.41 0.85
N PHE A 115 -2.57 -2.14 -0.18
CA PHE A 115 -3.04 -3.35 -0.88
C PHE A 115 -4.06 -4.31 -0.23
N THR A 116 -4.70 -4.00 0.90
CA THR A 116 -5.72 -4.89 1.48
C THR A 116 -7.12 -4.30 1.39
N PRO A 117 -8.14 -5.09 1.02
CA PRO A 117 -9.53 -4.63 0.94
C PRO A 117 -10.16 -4.35 2.32
N THR A 118 -9.38 -4.34 3.41
CA THR A 118 -9.88 -3.88 4.70
C THR A 118 -10.11 -2.39 4.62
N LEU A 119 -11.40 -2.06 4.48
CA LEU A 119 -12.08 -0.76 4.44
C LEU A 119 -11.84 0.08 5.72
N ALA A 120 -10.57 0.28 6.08
CA ALA A 120 -10.14 1.10 7.19
C ALA A 120 -9.83 2.50 6.66
N TYR A 121 -10.53 3.50 7.19
CA TYR A 121 -10.44 4.88 6.70
C TYR A 121 -10.09 5.85 7.83
N PRO A 122 -9.35 6.94 7.55
CA PRO A 122 -9.14 7.98 8.54
C PRO A 122 -10.45 8.75 8.77
N SER A 123 -10.64 9.22 10.00
CA SER A 123 -11.72 10.11 10.44
C SER A 123 -11.20 11.54 10.57
N SER A 124 -11.86 12.49 9.92
CA SER A 124 -11.51 13.91 10.07
C SER A 124 -11.80 14.43 11.47
N GLN A 125 -12.79 13.86 12.16
CA GLN A 125 -13.11 14.24 13.53
C GLN A 125 -12.01 13.76 14.48
N ASP A 126 -11.58 12.50 14.34
CA ASP A 126 -10.56 11.91 15.21
C ASP A 126 -9.20 12.59 14.99
N LEU A 127 -8.92 13.07 13.76
CA LEU A 127 -7.76 13.92 13.51
C LEU A 127 -7.86 15.25 14.28
N LYS A 128 -9.01 15.92 14.20
CA LYS A 128 -9.22 17.20 14.88
C LYS A 128 -9.08 17.06 16.39
N ASP A 129 -9.69 16.01 16.96
CA ASP A 129 -9.62 15.74 18.40
C ASP A 129 -8.16 15.46 18.82
N PHE A 130 -7.42 14.66 18.04
CA PHE A 130 -6.00 14.40 18.28
C PHE A 130 -5.15 15.67 18.23
N LEU A 131 -5.33 16.53 17.22
CA LEU A 131 -4.54 17.76 17.10
C LEU A 131 -4.89 18.76 18.20
N THR A 132 -6.15 18.86 18.61
CA THR A 132 -6.57 19.70 19.75
C THR A 132 -5.88 19.26 21.04
N GLU A 133 -5.63 17.96 21.23
CA GLU A 133 -4.96 17.45 22.42
C GLU A 133 -3.43 17.57 22.35
N PHE A 134 -2.83 17.24 21.19
CA PHE A 134 -1.39 17.01 21.08
C PHE A 134 -0.62 18.05 20.24
N ARG A 135 -1.30 18.84 19.39
CA ARG A 135 -0.73 19.84 18.48
C ARG A 135 -1.67 21.03 18.28
N THR A 136 -1.89 21.79 19.36
CA THR A 136 -2.81 22.93 19.39
C THR A 136 -2.43 24.05 18.40
N ASP A 137 -1.17 24.08 17.95
CA ASP A 137 -0.66 24.98 16.92
C ASP A 137 -1.04 24.58 15.48
N GLY A 138 -1.62 23.38 15.30
CA GLY A 138 -2.00 22.83 13.99
C GLY A 138 -3.38 22.21 13.94
N GLU A 139 -4.33 22.66 14.76
CA GLU A 139 -5.72 22.16 14.81
C GLU A 139 -6.48 22.30 13.48
N ASP A 140 -6.00 23.18 12.59
CA ASP A 140 -6.55 23.41 11.26
C ASP A 140 -5.98 22.45 10.20
N ALA A 141 -5.07 21.54 10.57
CA ALA A 141 -4.54 20.56 9.64
C ALA A 141 -5.64 19.64 9.09
N THR A 142 -5.55 19.33 7.80
CA THR A 142 -6.50 18.46 7.09
C THR A 142 -5.75 17.47 6.21
N TYR A 143 -6.49 16.48 5.71
CA TYR A 143 -5.99 15.53 4.72
C TYR A 143 -6.98 15.37 3.57
N THR A 144 -6.46 14.96 2.42
CA THR A 144 -7.26 14.63 1.23
C THR A 144 -7.21 13.14 0.94
N VAL A 145 -8.37 12.51 0.74
CA VAL A 145 -8.45 11.11 0.33
C VAL A 145 -8.38 11.02 -1.19
N LEU A 146 -7.44 10.21 -1.69
CA LEU A 146 -7.25 9.96 -3.12
C LEU A 146 -7.54 8.48 -3.41
N PRO A 147 -8.59 8.17 -4.17
CA PRO A 147 -8.92 6.80 -4.53
C PRO A 147 -7.98 6.28 -5.62
N VAL A 148 -7.37 5.13 -5.37
CA VAL A 148 -6.52 4.37 -6.31
C VAL A 148 -7.24 3.08 -6.67
N ASN A 149 -7.35 2.78 -7.98
CA ASN A 149 -8.00 1.58 -8.49
C ASN A 149 -9.40 1.31 -7.88
N GLY A 150 -10.21 2.37 -7.76
CA GLY A 150 -11.57 2.29 -7.23
C GLY A 150 -11.66 2.12 -5.71
N GLY A 151 -10.59 2.42 -4.96
CA GLY A 151 -10.62 2.39 -3.50
C GLY A 151 -11.74 3.28 -2.92
N GLY A 152 -12.52 2.70 -2.00
CA GLY A 152 -13.66 3.39 -1.37
C GLY A 152 -13.25 4.37 -0.27
N TYR A 153 -14.22 5.05 0.35
CA TYR A 153 -14.01 5.83 1.58
C TYR A 153 -15.32 5.88 2.37
N ASP A 154 -15.46 5.02 3.38
CA ASP A 154 -16.62 4.98 4.27
C ASP A 154 -16.28 5.59 5.64
N ARG A 155 -16.71 6.84 5.82
CA ARG A 155 -16.50 7.61 7.04
C ARG A 155 -17.15 7.01 8.29
N ARG A 156 -18.05 6.03 8.14
CA ARG A 156 -18.76 5.39 9.25
C ARG A 156 -17.94 4.26 9.89
N HIS A 157 -16.87 3.83 9.22
CA HIS A 157 -16.04 2.71 9.67
C HIS A 157 -14.57 3.15 9.72
N PRO A 158 -14.21 4.08 10.62
CA PRO A 158 -12.82 4.51 10.73
C PRO A 158 -11.93 3.34 11.20
N GLY A 159 -10.73 3.28 10.64
CA GLY A 159 -9.75 2.26 10.96
C GLY A 159 -8.69 2.81 11.91
N VAL A 160 -8.29 2.00 12.89
CA VAL A 160 -7.25 2.39 13.86
C VAL A 160 -5.94 2.75 13.15
N GLU A 161 -5.48 1.90 12.23
CA GLU A 161 -4.23 2.16 11.48
C GLU A 161 -4.34 3.42 10.63
N ALA A 162 -5.43 3.55 9.87
CA ALA A 162 -5.65 4.69 8.99
C ALA A 162 -5.74 6.02 9.76
N ASN A 163 -6.32 6.01 10.97
CA ASN A 163 -6.30 7.15 11.87
C ASN A 163 -4.89 7.45 12.38
N LEU A 164 -4.18 6.42 12.88
CA LEU A 164 -2.82 6.57 13.42
C LEU A 164 -1.87 7.17 12.38
N ASP A 165 -1.89 6.60 11.18
CA ASP A 165 -1.16 7.04 9.99
C ASP A 165 -1.34 8.53 9.72
N ILE A 166 -2.60 8.99 9.66
CA ILE A 166 -2.93 10.38 9.33
C ILE A 166 -2.69 11.32 10.50
N GLN A 167 -2.99 10.92 11.73
CA GLN A 167 -2.77 11.73 12.93
C GLN A 167 -1.30 12.07 13.12
N TYR A 168 -0.42 11.07 13.06
CA TYR A 168 1.01 11.30 13.22
C TYR A 168 1.63 11.97 12.00
N ALA A 169 1.23 11.60 10.78
CA ALA A 169 1.70 12.30 9.58
C ALA A 169 1.36 13.79 9.62
N ALA A 170 0.08 14.13 9.79
CA ALA A 170 -0.38 15.52 9.81
C ALA A 170 0.24 16.31 10.97
N ALA A 171 0.42 15.71 12.14
CA ALA A 171 1.09 16.36 13.27
C ALA A 171 2.57 16.60 12.98
N MET A 172 3.32 15.59 12.55
CA MET A 172 4.77 15.73 12.32
C MET A 172 5.10 16.67 11.16
N THR A 173 4.23 16.73 10.14
CA THR A 173 4.47 17.54 8.95
C THR A 173 3.57 18.76 8.85
N TYR A 174 2.94 19.22 9.93
CA TYR A 174 2.23 20.48 9.91
C TYR A 174 3.17 21.60 9.43
N SER A 175 2.86 22.40 8.40
CA SER A 175 1.61 22.69 7.67
C SER A 175 1.57 22.13 6.22
N ALA A 176 2.26 21.02 5.95
CA ALA A 176 2.35 20.42 4.61
C ALA A 176 1.03 19.68 4.22
N PRO A 177 0.69 19.65 2.91
CA PRO A 177 -0.45 18.87 2.43
C PRO A 177 -0.29 17.38 2.74
N THR A 178 -1.30 16.78 3.37
CA THR A 178 -1.34 15.34 3.69
C THR A 178 -2.37 14.64 2.80
N PHE A 179 -1.97 13.54 2.18
CA PHE A 179 -2.85 12.74 1.33
C PHE A 179 -2.98 11.31 1.84
N TYR A 180 -4.18 10.74 1.77
CA TYR A 180 -4.47 9.34 2.10
C TYR A 180 -4.84 8.57 0.82
N TYR A 181 -4.02 7.61 0.39
CA TYR A 181 -4.27 6.84 -0.85
C TYR A 181 -5.18 5.64 -0.60
N SER A 182 -6.49 5.79 -0.71
CA SER A 182 -7.40 4.65 -0.56
C SER A 182 -7.29 3.71 -1.76
N THR A 183 -6.73 2.52 -1.56
CA THR A 183 -6.43 1.59 -2.65
C THR A 183 -7.44 0.45 -2.72
N GLY A 184 -8.03 0.25 -3.90
CA GLY A 184 -8.87 -0.91 -4.22
C GLY A 184 -8.08 -1.99 -4.94
N GLY A 185 -8.46 -3.26 -4.73
CA GLY A 185 -7.88 -4.40 -5.44
C GLY A 185 -6.38 -4.58 -5.19
N GLU A 186 -5.70 -5.17 -6.18
CA GLU A 186 -4.27 -5.56 -6.10
C GLU A 186 -3.42 -4.62 -6.99
N GLU A 187 -3.41 -3.32 -6.66
CA GLU A 187 -2.66 -2.32 -7.42
C GLU A 187 -1.22 -2.19 -6.90
N ILE A 188 -0.21 -2.16 -7.79
CA ILE A 188 1.19 -1.91 -7.43
C ILE A 188 1.39 -0.41 -7.19
N ILE A 189 1.28 0.09 -5.97
CA ILE A 189 1.28 1.56 -5.68
C ILE A 189 2.39 2.36 -6.41
N PRO A 190 3.65 1.90 -6.47
CA PRO A 190 4.67 2.64 -7.20
C PRO A 190 4.37 2.84 -8.69
N THR A 191 3.66 1.93 -9.36
CA THR A 191 3.23 2.14 -10.75
C THR A 191 2.25 3.31 -10.81
N TYR A 192 1.21 3.31 -9.98
CA TYR A 192 0.22 4.41 -9.93
C TYR A 192 0.88 5.78 -9.64
N VAL A 193 1.79 5.83 -8.67
CA VAL A 193 2.49 7.08 -8.30
C VAL A 193 3.27 7.63 -9.49
N LEU A 194 4.02 6.77 -10.20
CA LEU A 194 4.81 7.16 -11.36
C LEU A 194 3.95 7.67 -12.53
N GLU A 195 2.64 7.41 -12.54
CA GLU A 195 1.70 7.97 -13.52
C GLU A 195 1.22 9.38 -13.21
N GLN A 196 1.45 9.85 -11.98
CA GLN A 196 0.94 11.15 -11.57
C GLN A 196 1.79 12.28 -12.13
N LYS A 197 1.13 13.33 -12.62
CA LYS A 197 1.80 14.54 -13.12
C LYS A 197 2.64 15.22 -12.03
N ASN A 198 2.14 15.20 -10.80
CA ASN A 198 2.82 15.78 -9.64
C ASN A 198 3.14 14.64 -8.68
N LEU A 199 4.43 14.35 -8.52
CA LEU A 199 4.89 13.33 -7.58
C LEU A 199 4.92 13.90 -6.16
N PRO A 200 4.56 13.09 -5.15
CA PRO A 200 4.76 13.47 -3.76
C PRO A 200 6.24 13.52 -3.42
N GLN A 201 6.61 14.35 -2.44
CA GLN A 201 7.99 14.40 -1.97
C GLN A 201 8.31 13.19 -1.09
N THR A 202 7.36 12.79 -0.27
CA THR A 202 7.51 11.68 0.67
C THR A 202 6.30 10.76 0.58
N ILE A 203 6.56 9.46 0.58
CA ILE A 203 5.57 8.39 0.68
C ILE A 203 5.87 7.63 1.96
N SER A 204 4.88 7.48 2.83
CA SER A 204 4.98 6.63 4.02
C SER A 204 3.97 5.50 3.92
N THR A 205 4.41 4.27 4.18
CA THR A 205 3.55 3.11 4.27
C THR A 205 3.85 2.29 5.52
N THR A 206 2.79 1.95 6.26
CA THR A 206 2.83 1.17 7.50
C THR A 206 2.55 -0.30 7.28
N TYR A 207 2.42 -0.73 6.04
CA TYR A 207 2.13 -2.10 5.69
C TYR A 207 3.33 -2.77 5.04
N SER A 208 3.52 -4.01 5.46
CA SER A 208 4.58 -4.87 4.97
C SER A 208 4.06 -6.30 4.89
N GLY A 209 4.79 -7.14 4.17
CA GLY A 209 4.51 -8.56 4.03
C GLY A 209 5.76 -9.37 4.28
N ASN A 210 5.60 -10.68 4.42
CA ASN A 210 6.74 -11.57 4.52
C ASN A 210 7.41 -11.74 3.14
N GLU A 211 8.68 -11.35 3.02
CA GLU A 211 9.45 -11.44 1.78
C GLU A 211 9.63 -12.88 1.29
N TYR A 212 9.64 -13.89 2.18
CA TYR A 212 9.79 -15.30 1.79
C TYR A 212 8.69 -15.79 0.84
N GLY A 213 7.51 -15.17 0.88
CA GLY A 213 6.39 -15.51 0.00
C GLY A 213 6.35 -14.69 -1.29
N VAL A 214 7.26 -13.74 -1.48
CA VAL A 214 7.29 -12.85 -2.65
C VAL A 214 8.21 -13.48 -3.70
N PRO A 215 7.71 -13.78 -4.93
CA PRO A 215 8.57 -14.23 -6.02
C PRO A 215 9.71 -13.23 -6.26
N GLN A 216 10.93 -13.74 -6.42
CA GLN A 216 12.13 -12.90 -6.53
C GLN A 216 12.00 -11.90 -7.69
N GLU A 217 11.50 -12.34 -8.84
CA GLU A 217 11.36 -11.53 -10.05
C GLU A 217 10.32 -10.40 -9.84
N PHE A 218 9.30 -10.66 -9.02
CA PHE A 218 8.34 -9.64 -8.62
C PHE A 218 8.96 -8.63 -7.66
N ALA A 219 9.70 -9.10 -6.65
CA ALA A 219 10.40 -8.24 -5.70
C ALA A 219 11.38 -7.30 -6.43
N GLU A 220 12.20 -7.84 -7.34
CA GLU A 220 13.12 -7.06 -8.18
C GLU A 220 12.38 -5.99 -9.00
N GLY A 221 11.28 -6.36 -9.67
CA GLY A 221 10.47 -5.42 -10.44
C GLY A 221 9.88 -4.29 -9.59
N VAL A 222 9.45 -4.58 -8.36
CA VAL A 222 8.97 -3.58 -7.40
C VAL A 222 10.12 -2.70 -6.89
N CYS A 223 11.28 -3.29 -6.58
CA CYS A 223 12.50 -2.55 -6.20
C CYS A 223 12.93 -1.56 -7.30
N GLU A 224 12.85 -1.94 -8.57
CA GLU A 224 13.13 -1.02 -9.68
C GLU A 224 12.16 0.17 -9.72
N LEU A 225 10.89 -0.02 -9.38
CA LEU A 225 9.93 1.09 -9.30
C LEU A 225 10.27 2.05 -8.16
N PHE A 226 10.67 1.53 -7.00
CA PHE A 226 11.16 2.37 -5.91
C PHE A 226 12.46 3.09 -6.27
N ALA A 227 13.38 2.43 -6.97
CA ALA A 227 14.58 3.07 -7.48
C ALA A 227 14.23 4.24 -8.42
N LYS A 228 13.28 4.05 -9.35
CA LYS A 228 12.79 5.13 -10.22
C LYS A 228 12.21 6.29 -9.42
N LEU A 229 11.35 6.02 -8.43
CA LEU A 229 10.83 7.06 -7.53
C LEU A 229 11.97 7.82 -6.83
N GLY A 230 12.98 7.10 -6.34
CA GLY A 230 14.19 7.71 -5.75
C GLY A 230 14.94 8.62 -6.73
N THR A 231 15.09 8.22 -8.00
CA THR A 231 15.71 9.09 -9.03
C THR A 231 14.90 10.35 -9.34
N LEU A 232 13.60 10.34 -9.05
CA LEU A 232 12.70 11.48 -9.20
C LEU A 232 12.63 12.34 -7.94
N GLY A 233 13.46 12.05 -6.92
CA GLY A 233 13.53 12.80 -5.67
C GLY A 233 12.42 12.46 -4.67
N VAL A 234 11.74 11.33 -4.85
CA VAL A 234 10.71 10.85 -3.92
C VAL A 234 11.36 10.02 -2.82
N SER A 235 11.12 10.39 -1.56
CA SER A 235 11.52 9.59 -0.40
C SER A 235 10.42 8.58 -0.07
N VAL A 236 10.75 7.30 0.10
CA VAL A 236 9.79 6.25 0.45
C VAL A 236 10.17 5.62 1.77
N LEU A 237 9.25 5.62 2.73
CA LEU A 237 9.41 5.11 4.09
C LEU A 237 8.51 3.91 4.30
N PHE A 238 9.06 2.84 4.87
CA PHE A 238 8.36 1.59 5.18
C PHE A 238 8.43 1.29 6.67
N SER A 239 7.36 0.74 7.22
CA SER A 239 7.43 0.07 8.52
C SER A 239 8.28 -1.21 8.42
N PRO A 240 9.19 -1.47 9.38
CA PRO A 240 10.01 -2.69 9.38
C PRO A 240 9.22 -3.95 9.80
N GLY A 241 7.97 -3.78 10.22
CA GLY A 241 7.11 -4.84 10.76
C GLY A 241 7.16 -4.95 12.29
N ASP A 242 6.09 -5.51 12.85
CA ASP A 242 5.85 -5.55 14.31
C ASP A 242 6.34 -6.83 14.99
N TRP A 243 7.05 -7.70 14.26
CA TRP A 243 7.34 -9.07 14.69
C TRP A 243 8.81 -9.32 15.07
N GLY A 244 9.61 -8.25 15.17
CA GLY A 244 11.04 -8.33 15.45
C GLY A 244 11.78 -9.09 14.34
N SER A 245 12.84 -9.82 14.69
CA SER A 245 13.59 -10.65 13.73
C SER A 245 12.78 -11.82 13.16
N TYR A 246 11.68 -12.19 13.83
CA TYR A 246 10.74 -13.20 13.35
C TYR A 246 9.70 -12.51 12.46
N SER A 247 10.08 -12.08 11.26
CA SER A 247 9.15 -11.53 10.24
C SER A 247 8.07 -12.52 9.77
N VAL A 248 8.03 -13.72 10.34
CA VAL A 248 7.07 -14.78 10.05
C VAL A 248 5.72 -14.45 10.70
N GLN A 249 4.86 -13.75 9.96
CA GLN A 249 3.47 -14.17 10.03
C GLN A 249 3.46 -15.62 9.55
N ASN A 250 3.21 -16.56 10.46
CA ASN A 250 2.86 -17.93 10.12
C ASN A 250 1.56 -17.88 9.28
N LEU A 251 1.65 -17.48 8.02
CA LEU A 251 0.64 -17.75 7.01
C LEU A 251 0.88 -19.22 6.69
N GLY A 252 0.10 -20.10 7.32
CA GLY A 252 0.16 -21.53 7.00
C GLY A 252 -0.10 -21.73 5.51
N PRO A 253 0.21 -22.92 4.97
CA PRO A 253 -0.02 -23.19 3.55
C PRO A 253 -1.47 -22.86 3.19
N ALA A 254 -1.66 -22.13 2.08
CA ALA A 254 -2.96 -22.06 1.42
C ALA A 254 -3.27 -23.48 0.91
N THR A 255 -4.42 -24.03 1.30
CA THR A 255 -4.92 -25.34 0.85
C THR A 255 -6.03 -25.17 -0.16
#